data_AF-A0A2J6XK78-F1
#
_entry.id   AF-A0A2J6XK78-F1
#
_cell.length_a   1.000
_cell.length_b   1.000
_cell.length_c   1.000
_cell.angle_alpha   90.00
_cell.angle_beta   90.00
_cell.angle_gamma   90.00
#
_symmetry.space_group_name_H-M   'P 1'
#
loop_
_entity.id
_entity.type
_entity.pdbx_description
1 polymer ?
#
loop_
_entity_poly.entity_id
_entity_poly.type
_entity_poly.pdbx_seq_one_letter_code
_entity_poly.pdbx_strand_id
1 'polypeptide(L)' 'MSSKKTKFAYVYMGRKKGYYKVRLFNSKPEEDPDRIIVIGRFKKPKLGYRVINKEDLLEVVKEKLEKV' A
#
# COMPACT_ATOMS: atom_id res chain seq x y z
N MET A 1 -20.73 4.75 -15.35
CA MET A 1 -20.47 3.63 -14.41
C MET A 1 -19.01 3.68 -13.99
N SER A 2 -18.73 4.22 -12.80
CA SER A 2 -17.37 4.51 -12.35
C SER A 2 -16.58 3.22 -12.14
N SER A 3 -15.53 3.04 -12.94
CA SER A 3 -14.57 1.95 -12.79
C SER A 3 -14.16 1.84 -11.32
N LYS A 4 -14.27 0.62 -10.76
CA LYS A 4 -13.65 0.21 -9.50
C LYS A 4 -12.14 0.37 -9.64
N LYS A 5 -11.65 1.62 -9.60
CA LYS A 5 -10.29 2.00 -9.99
C LYS A 5 -9.32 1.44 -8.96
N THR A 6 -8.72 0.31 -9.31
CA THR A 6 -7.50 -0.16 -8.67
C THR A 6 -6.45 0.94 -8.79
N LYS A 7 -5.96 1.45 -7.65
CA LYS A 7 -4.94 2.51 -7.61
C LYS A 7 -3.63 1.93 -7.14
N PHE A 8 -2.52 2.46 -7.66
CA PHE A 8 -1.20 2.15 -7.13
C PHE A 8 -0.78 3.23 -6.14
N ALA A 9 -0.20 2.81 -5.04
CA ALA A 9 0.37 3.69 -4.03
C ALA A 9 1.73 3.16 -3.58
N TYR A 10 2.48 3.97 -2.86
CA TYR A 10 3.69 3.55 -2.17
C TYR A 10 3.44 3.67 -0.67
N VAL A 11 3.72 2.60 0.08
CA VAL A 11 3.69 2.64 1.55
C VAL A 11 5.10 2.86 2.04
N TYR A 12 5.30 3.87 2.87
CA TYR A 12 6.60 4.09 3.51
C TYR A 12 6.77 3.13 4.69
N MET A 13 7.77 2.24 4.60
CA MET A 13 8.07 1.20 5.59
C MET A 13 9.22 1.60 6.54
N GLY A 14 9.67 2.85 6.49
CA GLY A 14 10.77 3.37 7.30
C GLY A 14 12.12 3.41 6.58
N ARG A 15 13.11 4.12 7.14
CA ARG A 15 14.38 4.43 6.48
C ARG A 15 15.19 3.18 6.06
N LYS A 16 15.12 2.10 6.84
CA LYS A 16 15.80 0.83 6.52
C LYS A 16 15.09 0.03 5.42
N LYS A 17 13.75 0.00 5.43
CA LYS A 17 12.93 -0.80 4.50
C LYS A 17 12.59 -0.03 3.20
N GLY A 18 12.54 1.29 3.22
CA GLY A 18 12.20 2.10 2.06
C GLY A 18 10.68 2.13 1.80
N TYR A 19 10.27 1.98 0.55
CA TYR A 19 8.88 2.09 0.12
C TYR A 19 8.38 0.81 -0.52
N TYR A 20 7.19 0.37 -0.18
CA TYR A 20 6.54 -0.78 -0.81
C TYR A 20 5.54 -0.26 -1.83
N LYS A 21 5.71 -0.60 -3.10
CA LYS A 21 4.69 -0.32 -4.11
C LYS A 21 3.55 -1.28 -3.88
N VAL A 22 2.37 -0.74 -3.64
CA VAL A 22 1.17 -1.51 -3.38
C VAL A 22 0.08 -1.21 -4.40
N ARG A 23 -0.75 -2.23 -4.65
CA ARG A 23 -2.00 -2.12 -5.38
C ARG A 23 -3.14 -2.05 -4.38
N LEU A 24 -3.91 -0.96 -4.45
CA LEU A 24 -5.07 -0.70 -3.60
C LEU A 24 -6.35 -1.06 -4.36
N PHE A 25 -7.13 -1.95 -3.77
CA PHE A 25 -8.45 -2.32 -4.25
C PHE A 25 -9.52 -1.54 -3.48
N ASN A 26 -9.90 -0.38 -3.99
CA ASN A 26 -10.96 0.45 -3.39
C ASN A 26 -12.34 -0.24 -3.35
N SER A 27 -12.50 -1.36 -4.05
CA SER A 27 -13.70 -2.20 -3.99
C SER A 27 -13.78 -3.08 -2.75
N LYS A 28 -12.70 -3.22 -1.98
CA LYS A 28 -12.63 -4.03 -0.76
C LYS A 28 -12.73 -3.14 0.49
N PRO A 29 -13.33 -3.62 1.58
CA PRO A 29 -13.40 -2.88 2.84
C PRO A 29 -12.00 -2.61 3.41
N GLU A 30 -11.87 -1.60 4.25
CA GLU A 30 -10.56 -1.17 4.78
C GLU A 30 -9.87 -2.24 5.62
N GLU A 31 -10.67 -3.03 6.32
CA GLU A 31 -10.27 -4.11 7.21
C GLU A 31 -9.78 -5.37 6.46
N ASP A 32 -10.06 -5.46 5.16
CA ASP A 32 -9.68 -6.62 4.36
C ASP A 32 -8.17 -6.56 4.01
N PRO A 33 -7.35 -7.54 4.47
CA PRO A 33 -5.92 -7.56 4.17
C PRO A 33 -5.62 -7.64 2.67
N ASP A 34 -6.52 -8.21 1.87
CA ASP A 34 -6.40 -8.31 0.42
C ASP A 34 -6.85 -7.05 -0.32
N ARG A 35 -7.25 -6.00 0.40
CA ARG A 35 -7.35 -4.64 -0.14
C ARG A 35 -6.00 -4.14 -0.64
N ILE A 36 -4.90 -4.63 -0.07
CA ILE A 36 -3.55 -4.24 -0.44
C ILE A 36 -2.75 -5.45 -0.93
N ILE A 37 -2.19 -5.34 -2.14
CA ILE A 37 -1.22 -6.31 -2.67
C ILE A 37 0.12 -5.61 -2.84
N VAL A 38 1.18 -6.16 -2.22
CA VAL A 38 2.55 -5.68 -2.42
C VAL A 38 3.05 -6.16 -3.77
N ILE A 39 3.49 -5.22 -4.59
CA ILE A 39 4.07 -5.48 -5.92
C ILE A 39 5.59 -5.60 -5.81
N GLY A 40 6.20 -4.82 -4.93
CA GLY A 40 7.64 -4.87 -4.71
C GLY A 40 8.16 -3.73 -3.85
N ARG A 41 9.43 -3.86 -3.45
CA ARG A 41 10.15 -2.93 -2.61
C ARG A 41 11.01 -1.98 -3.45
N PHE A 42 11.01 -0.69 -3.10
CA PHE A 42 11.69 0.38 -3.80
C PHE A 42 12.41 1.30 -2.81
N LYS A 43 13.56 1.86 -3.19
CA LYS A 43 14.29 2.83 -2.36
C LYS A 43 13.64 4.22 -2.33
N LYS A 44 12.98 4.62 -3.42
CA LYS A 44 12.27 5.89 -3.57
C LYS A 44 10.92 5.66 -4.24
N PRO A 45 9.86 6.41 -3.88
CA PRO A 45 8.59 6.35 -4.57
C PRO A 45 8.75 6.96 -5.97
N LYS A 46 7.99 6.45 -6.95
CA LYS A 46 7.92 7.10 -8.26
C LYS A 46 7.12 8.40 -8.14
N LEU A 47 7.60 9.44 -8.83
CA LEU A 47 6.92 10.74 -8.89
C LEU A 47 5.49 10.57 -9.44
N GLY A 48 4.54 11.31 -8.85
CA GLY A 48 3.12 11.26 -9.23
C GLY A 48 2.30 10.13 -8.59
N TYR A 49 2.91 9.20 -7.85
CA TYR A 49 2.18 8.20 -7.08
C TYR A 49 1.92 8.68 -5.65
N ARG A 50 0.74 8.33 -5.12
CA ARG A 50 0.39 8.60 -3.72
C ARG A 50 1.33 7.81 -2.79
N VAL A 51 1.93 8.52 -1.84
CA VAL A 51 2.66 7.90 -0.73
C VAL A 51 1.73 7.87 0.48
N ILE A 52 1.66 6.72 1.14
CA ILE A 52 0.86 6.46 2.34
C ILE A 52 1.84 6.15 3.46
N ASN A 53 1.68 6.77 4.63
CA ASN A 53 2.48 6.41 5.78
C ASN A 53 1.95 5.10 6.37
N LYS A 54 2.85 4.28 6.92
CA LYS A 54 2.45 3.04 7.58
C LYS A 54 1.38 3.33 8.64
N GLU A 55 1.47 4.44 9.37
CA GLU A 55 0.57 4.82 10.46
C GLU A 55 -0.89 5.00 10.02
N ASP A 56 -1.12 5.52 8.81
CA ASP A 56 -2.46 5.72 8.22
C ASP A 56 -3.14 4.41 7.80
N LEU A 57 -2.43 3.28 7.83
CA LEU A 57 -2.98 1.97 7.50
C LEU A 57 -3.59 1.30 8.73
N LEU A 58 -4.66 0.53 8.52
CA LEU A 58 -5.20 -0.34 9.55
C LEU A 58 -4.18 -1.41 9.98
N GLU A 59 -4.31 -1.87 11.22
CA GLU A 59 -3.39 -2.82 11.84
C GLU A 59 -3.27 -4.13 11.05
N VAL A 60 -4.40 -4.66 10.58
CA VAL A 60 -4.47 -5.88 9.73
C VAL A 60 -3.59 -5.76 8.48
N VAL A 61 -3.59 -4.59 7.85
CA VAL A 61 -2.78 -4.29 6.67
C VAL A 61 -1.31 -4.08 7.05
N LYS A 62 -1.04 -3.41 8.19
CA LYS A 62 0.33 -3.23 8.72
C LYS A 62 0.98 -4.59 8.96
N GLU A 63 0.28 -5.49 9.63
CA GLU A 63 0.76 -6.85 9.89
C GLU A 63 1.09 -7.60 8.60
N LYS A 64 0.22 -7.53 7.59
CA LYS A 64 0.49 -8.13 6.28
C LYS A 64 1.75 -7.56 5.64
N LEU A 65 1.92 -6.23 5.68
CA LEU A 65 3.10 -5.57 5.11
C LEU A 65 4.40 -5.88 5.86
N GLU A 66 4.33 -6.18 7.16
CA GLU A 66 5.51 -6.58 7.94
C GLU A 66 5.93 -8.02 7.74
N LYS A 67 4.99 -8.89 7.37
CA LYS A 67 5.24 -10.29 7.01
C LYS A 67 5.82 -10.46 5.59
N VAL A 68 5.86 -9.39 4.78
CA VAL A 68 6.44 -9.35 3.41
C VAL A 68 7.89 -8.86 3.42
#